data_AF-A0A6C0DI91-F1
#
_entry.id   AF-A0A6C0DI91-F1
#
_cell.length_a   1.000
_cell.length_b   1.000
_cell.length_c   1.000
_cell.angle_alpha   90.00
_cell.angle_beta   90.00
_cell.angle_gamma   90.00
#
_symmetry.space_group_name_H-M   'P 1'
#
loop_
_entity.id
_entity.type
_entity.pdbx_description
1 polymer ?
#
loop_
_entity_poly.entity_id
_entity_poly.type
_entity_poly.pdbx_seq_one_letter_code
_entity_poly.pdbx_strand_id
1 'polypeptide(L)'
;MKITDKKLGGKMLASGGFGCIFSPALRCHGSKNRKKNGVSKLMTSKNAKDEFAQLSIIKSELDKIHNYKNFFLIDNFSICKPNKLTHSDLENFDKCSALKIDKNNINERLDDLLAINMLYGGITLGEFIVNNKSYVNLIVLNNKMVNLLLHGILPMNKMNIYHNDVKDSNILVDIGDDIGGDIGGETLDENEKNITINNTRVRIIDWSLTIKYKPFENQPFPKKWRNRPLQFNIPFSVILFTDLFYDSYSGFLRETYSIPNKDQLYIFVRDYLYSWIKQRGWGHYKYINKIMYMLFIHDIDDNVSNLEIEDQKVYIQQNYTDKYIINYLVEILIHFTSYKSDGTLNMRNYLDSVFIHIVDVWGFVSAYLPLYELFFENYDKLTNAQMILLKKLKTIFLKYLYEPRIESINIESLVNSLINMNLIMDFEIINQRKTNKLSSFRKKYKKTTSNKTTSKKFTMKNKKFIRQ
;
A
#
# COMPACT_ATOMS: atom_id res chain seq x y z
N MET A 1 -23.97 17.94 -7.29
CA MET A 1 -25.22 17.75 -6.51
C MET A 1 -25.36 18.92 -5.53
N LYS A 2 -26.44 19.70 -5.60
CA LYS A 2 -26.76 20.69 -4.54
C LYS A 2 -26.85 19.93 -3.22
N ILE A 3 -26.05 20.34 -2.23
CA ILE A 3 -26.03 19.75 -0.89
C ILE A 3 -27.31 20.17 -0.18
N THR A 4 -28.37 19.42 -0.43
CA THR A 4 -29.61 19.43 0.35
C THR A 4 -29.98 17.99 0.62
N ASP A 5 -29.25 17.37 1.54
CA ASP A 5 -29.81 16.42 2.49
C ASP A 5 -28.83 16.18 3.63
N LYS A 6 -29.32 16.29 4.87
CA LYS A 6 -28.62 15.81 6.06
C LYS A 6 -28.26 14.34 5.78
N LYS A 7 -26.97 14.00 5.60
CA LYS A 7 -26.53 12.59 5.66
C LYS A 7 -27.02 12.01 6.99
N LEU A 8 -28.06 11.17 6.93
CA LEU A 8 -28.87 10.73 8.07
C LEU A 8 -28.25 9.58 8.89
N GLY A 9 -27.05 9.11 8.54
CA GLY A 9 -26.31 8.14 9.35
C GLY A 9 -24.95 7.78 8.75
N GLY A 10 -24.13 7.10 9.55
CA GLY A 10 -22.76 6.68 9.27
C GLY A 10 -22.70 5.27 8.74
N LYS A 11 -22.58 5.10 7.43
CA LYS A 11 -22.42 3.80 6.80
C LYS A 11 -21.11 3.16 7.23
N MET A 12 -21.12 1.84 7.45
CA MET A 12 -19.89 1.08 7.66
C MET A 12 -19.04 1.15 6.39
N LEU A 13 -17.84 1.71 6.50
CA LEU A 13 -16.88 1.87 5.40
C LEU A 13 -15.93 0.67 5.27
N ALA A 14 -15.37 0.22 6.39
CA ALA A 14 -14.31 -0.79 6.38
C ALA A 14 -14.27 -1.56 7.70
N SER A 15 -13.84 -2.83 7.66
CA SER A 15 -13.55 -3.65 8.83
C SER A 15 -12.04 -3.83 8.94
N GLY A 16 -11.47 -3.44 10.08
CA GLY A 16 -10.08 -3.74 10.43
C GLY A 16 -9.96 -5.01 11.27
N GLY A 17 -8.79 -5.28 11.84
CA GLY A 17 -8.59 -6.43 12.73
C GLY A 17 -9.28 -6.30 14.09
N PHE A 18 -9.43 -5.08 14.60
CA PHE A 18 -9.90 -4.82 15.98
C PHE A 18 -11.14 -3.94 16.07
N GLY A 19 -11.63 -3.41 14.95
CA GLY A 19 -12.78 -2.53 14.92
C GLY A 19 -13.25 -2.19 13.52
N CYS A 20 -14.38 -1.51 13.44
CA CYS A 20 -15.05 -1.15 12.19
C CYS A 20 -15.16 0.36 12.04
N ILE A 21 -14.91 0.86 10.84
CA ILE A 21 -14.88 2.28 10.49
C ILE A 21 -16.24 2.69 9.96
N PHE A 22 -16.76 3.80 10.48
CA PHE A 22 -18.05 4.39 10.10
C PHE A 22 -17.85 5.80 9.56
N SER A 23 -18.53 6.12 8.46
CA SER A 23 -18.57 7.48 7.90
C SER A 23 -19.97 7.86 7.42
N PRO A 24 -20.49 9.03 7.81
CA PRO A 24 -19.94 9.96 8.79
C PRO A 24 -19.78 9.35 10.20
N ALA A 25 -19.00 10.01 11.05
CA ALA A 25 -18.75 9.59 12.43
C ALA A 25 -20.05 9.21 13.18
N LEU A 26 -19.97 8.16 14.00
CA LEU A 26 -21.00 7.77 14.94
C LEU A 26 -21.26 8.89 15.96
N ARG A 27 -22.49 8.98 16.43
CA ARG A 27 -22.87 9.95 17.46
C ARG A 27 -22.44 9.42 18.82
N CYS A 28 -21.75 10.24 19.62
CA CYS A 28 -21.46 9.91 21.01
C CYS A 28 -22.71 10.01 21.89
N HIS A 29 -22.78 9.21 22.95
CA HIS A 29 -23.80 9.33 23.99
C HIS A 29 -23.79 10.75 24.56
N GLY A 30 -24.98 11.34 24.80
CA GLY A 30 -25.13 12.72 25.24
C GLY A 30 -24.94 13.81 24.18
N SER A 31 -24.33 13.50 23.01
CA SER A 31 -24.23 14.46 21.91
C SER A 31 -25.49 14.49 21.06
N LYS A 32 -25.94 15.70 20.69
CA LYS A 32 -27.02 15.88 19.70
C LYS A 32 -26.54 15.69 18.27
N ASN A 33 -25.27 16.02 17.99
CA ASN A 33 -24.71 16.09 16.64
C ASN A 33 -23.56 15.09 16.44
N ARG A 34 -23.37 14.65 15.19
CA ARG A 34 -22.18 13.90 14.75
C ARG A 34 -21.00 14.86 14.58
N LYS A 35 -19.78 14.35 14.72
CA LYS A 35 -18.57 15.12 14.41
C LYS A 35 -18.53 15.39 12.90
N LYS A 36 -18.43 16.68 12.52
CA LYS A 36 -18.31 17.08 11.11
C LYS A 36 -17.01 16.54 10.51
N ASN A 37 -17.06 16.12 9.25
CA ASN A 37 -15.93 15.59 8.47
C ASN A 37 -15.10 14.54 9.23
N GLY A 38 -15.77 13.75 10.06
CA GLY A 38 -15.13 12.74 10.90
C GLY A 38 -15.56 11.32 10.54
N VAL A 39 -14.74 10.38 10.95
CA VAL A 39 -15.06 8.94 10.98
C VAL A 39 -14.93 8.41 12.40
N SER A 40 -15.60 7.29 12.67
CA SER A 40 -15.50 6.59 13.96
C SER A 40 -14.99 5.19 13.74
N LYS A 41 -13.97 4.80 14.49
CA LYS A 41 -13.54 3.41 14.63
C LYS A 41 -14.21 2.83 15.88
N LEU A 42 -15.22 1.99 15.68
CA LEU A 42 -15.93 1.30 16.75
C LEU A 42 -15.19 0.00 17.09
N MET A 43 -14.89 -0.20 18.37
CA MET A 43 -14.16 -1.38 18.85
C MET A 43 -14.55 -1.72 20.28
N THR A 44 -14.05 -2.84 20.80
CA THR A 44 -14.23 -3.19 22.22
C THR A 44 -13.64 -2.11 23.12
N SER A 45 -14.24 -1.91 24.30
CA SER A 45 -13.81 -0.92 25.28
C SER A 45 -12.33 -1.06 25.65
N LYS A 46 -11.82 -2.29 25.73
CA LYS A 46 -10.39 -2.56 25.97
C LYS A 46 -9.53 -2.06 24.81
N ASN A 47 -9.79 -2.52 23.59
CA ASN A 47 -9.01 -2.15 22.42
C ASN A 47 -9.03 -0.63 22.19
N ALA A 48 -10.16 0.04 22.42
CA ALA A 48 -10.27 1.49 22.26
C ALA A 48 -9.40 2.26 23.24
N LYS A 49 -9.38 1.84 24.50
CA LYS A 49 -8.56 2.48 25.53
C LYS A 49 -7.08 2.26 25.24
N ASP A 50 -6.68 1.04 24.86
CA ASP A 50 -5.31 0.70 24.53
C ASP A 50 -4.83 1.50 23.29
N GLU A 51 -5.62 1.53 22.21
CA GLU A 51 -5.31 2.27 20.99
C GLU A 51 -5.25 3.78 21.24
N PHE A 52 -6.20 4.35 21.99
CA PHE A 52 -6.22 5.79 22.31
C PHE A 52 -5.03 6.22 23.18
N ALA A 53 -4.65 5.40 24.17
CA ALA A 53 -3.47 5.65 24.99
C ALA A 53 -2.19 5.61 24.14
N GLN A 54 -2.08 4.61 23.25
CA GLN A 54 -0.93 4.49 22.35
C GLN A 54 -0.83 5.68 21.38
N LEU A 55 -1.95 6.10 20.78
CA LEU A 55 -2.01 7.26 19.89
C LEU A 55 -1.54 8.53 20.61
N SER A 56 -1.93 8.72 21.87
CA SER A 56 -1.53 9.89 22.66
C SER A 56 -0.01 9.96 22.88
N ILE A 57 0.61 8.81 23.19
CA ILE A 57 2.07 8.70 23.35
C ILE A 57 2.78 8.97 22.02
N ILE A 58 2.37 8.30 20.95
CA ILE A 58 2.98 8.44 19.63
C ILE A 58 2.87 9.88 19.14
N LYS A 59 1.71 10.50 19.32
CA LYS A 59 1.48 11.90 18.93
C LYS A 59 2.49 12.85 19.57
N SER A 60 2.74 12.71 20.87
CA SER A 60 3.70 13.57 21.61
C SER A 60 5.16 13.41 21.17
N GLU A 61 5.47 12.38 20.40
CA GLU A 61 6.78 12.18 19.81
C GLU A 61 6.81 12.66 18.36
N LEU A 62 5.81 12.30 17.56
CA LEU A 62 5.75 12.65 16.15
C LEU A 62 5.48 14.14 15.90
N ASP A 63 4.89 14.85 16.85
CA ASP A 63 4.66 16.29 16.74
C ASP A 63 5.95 17.13 16.66
N LYS A 64 7.08 16.53 17.05
CA LYS A 64 8.43 17.09 16.92
C LYS A 64 8.95 17.07 15.48
N ILE A 65 8.35 16.28 14.59
CA ILE A 65 8.71 16.25 13.17
C ILE A 65 8.12 17.49 12.50
N HIS A 66 8.96 18.23 11.76
CA HIS A 66 8.50 19.42 11.04
C HIS A 66 7.38 19.06 10.07
N ASN A 67 6.26 19.80 10.15
CA ASN A 67 5.05 19.57 9.35
C ASN A 67 4.46 18.15 9.48
N TYR A 68 4.61 17.48 10.62
CA TYR A 68 4.14 16.10 10.85
C TYR A 68 2.69 15.84 10.41
N LYS A 69 1.81 16.84 10.51
CA LYS A 69 0.38 16.76 10.09
C LYS A 69 0.20 16.47 8.59
N ASN A 70 1.21 16.76 7.78
CA ASN A 70 1.20 16.44 6.36
C ASN A 70 1.47 14.95 6.10
N PHE A 71 2.00 14.21 7.08
CA PHE A 71 2.48 12.84 6.94
C PHE A 71 1.73 11.85 7.83
N PHE A 72 1.15 12.31 8.94
CA PHE A 72 0.52 11.44 9.94
C PHE A 72 -0.87 11.95 10.31
N LEU A 73 -1.86 11.05 10.25
CA LEU A 73 -3.19 11.34 10.75
C LEU A 73 -3.29 10.91 12.23
N ILE A 74 -2.77 11.77 13.12
CA ILE A 74 -2.64 11.52 14.58
C ILE A 74 -3.24 12.64 15.45
N ASP A 75 -3.91 13.61 14.81
CA ASP A 75 -4.57 14.74 15.48
C ASP A 75 -6.08 14.57 15.62
N ASN A 76 -6.65 15.32 16.57
CA ASN A 76 -8.09 15.48 16.78
C ASN A 76 -8.82 14.15 17.06
N PHE A 77 -8.15 13.20 17.70
CA PHE A 77 -8.77 11.96 18.18
C PHE A 77 -9.61 12.24 19.42
N SER A 78 -10.79 11.65 19.50
CA SER A 78 -11.59 11.64 20.73
C SER A 78 -12.26 10.30 20.94
N ILE A 79 -12.19 9.77 22.16
CA ILE A 79 -12.86 8.53 22.55
C ILE A 79 -14.21 8.83 23.20
N CYS A 80 -15.24 8.06 22.88
CA CYS A 80 -16.54 8.19 23.54
C CYS A 80 -17.33 6.89 23.51
N LYS A 81 -18.34 6.80 24.39
CA LYS A 81 -19.38 5.78 24.28
C LYS A 81 -20.29 6.11 23.10
N PRO A 82 -20.53 5.20 22.15
CA PRO A 82 -21.48 5.44 21.07
C PRO A 82 -22.91 5.59 21.61
N ASN A 83 -23.72 6.42 20.96
CA ASN A 83 -25.16 6.42 21.13
C ASN A 83 -25.78 5.23 20.36
N LYS A 84 -27.07 4.96 20.54
CA LYS A 84 -27.79 3.94 19.77
C LYS A 84 -27.56 4.15 18.27
N LEU A 85 -27.02 3.13 17.60
CA LEU A 85 -26.80 3.12 16.16
C LEU A 85 -28.16 3.07 15.47
N THR A 86 -28.37 3.97 14.51
CA THR A 86 -29.60 4.03 13.72
C THR A 86 -29.60 2.98 12.61
N HIS A 87 -30.74 2.75 11.95
CA HIS A 87 -30.76 1.86 10.78
C HIS A 87 -29.79 2.28 9.67
N SER A 88 -29.58 3.60 9.48
CA SER A 88 -28.58 4.11 8.53
C SER A 88 -27.15 3.85 8.99
N ASP A 89 -26.87 3.82 10.31
CA ASP A 89 -25.56 3.42 10.82
C ASP A 89 -25.25 1.94 10.56
N LEU A 90 -26.29 1.11 10.50
CA LEU A 90 -26.18 -0.34 10.35
C LEU A 90 -26.13 -0.80 8.88
N GLU A 91 -26.16 0.14 7.93
CA GLU A 91 -25.96 -0.18 6.52
C GLU A 91 -24.56 -0.80 6.31
N ASN A 92 -24.53 -1.96 5.66
CA ASN A 92 -23.33 -2.80 5.48
C ASN A 92 -22.66 -3.31 6.77
N PHE A 93 -23.33 -3.23 7.92
CA PHE A 93 -22.73 -3.69 9.17
C PHE A 93 -22.38 -5.19 9.16
N ASP A 94 -23.07 -6.00 8.34
CA ASP A 94 -22.76 -7.43 8.14
C ASP A 94 -21.33 -7.67 7.62
N LYS A 95 -20.65 -6.64 7.09
CA LYS A 95 -19.23 -6.69 6.68
C LYS A 95 -18.24 -6.46 7.83
N CYS A 96 -18.73 -6.11 9.02
CA CYS A 96 -17.92 -5.86 10.21
C CYS A 96 -17.56 -7.19 10.88
N SER A 97 -16.48 -7.82 10.44
CA SER A 97 -16.01 -9.09 11.01
C SER A 97 -15.20 -8.92 12.30
N ALA A 98 -14.74 -7.71 12.59
CA ALA A 98 -13.89 -7.41 13.74
C ALA A 98 -14.62 -7.53 15.09
N LEU A 99 -15.94 -7.33 15.07
CA LEU A 99 -16.79 -7.41 16.24
C LEU A 99 -17.57 -8.73 16.19
N LYS A 100 -17.56 -9.51 17.27
CA LYS A 100 -18.40 -10.71 17.41
C LYS A 100 -19.84 -10.31 17.79
N ILE A 101 -20.39 -9.35 17.04
CA ILE A 101 -21.64 -8.63 17.26
C ILE A 101 -22.23 -8.36 15.88
N ASP A 102 -23.54 -8.51 15.71
CA ASP A 102 -24.26 -8.31 14.46
C ASP A 102 -25.19 -7.08 14.54
N LYS A 103 -25.85 -6.76 13.43
CA LYS A 103 -26.75 -5.59 13.34
C LYS A 103 -27.95 -5.67 14.28
N ASN A 104 -28.35 -6.87 14.72
CA ASN A 104 -29.51 -7.07 15.58
C ASN A 104 -29.15 -6.85 17.05
N ASN A 105 -27.95 -7.26 17.49
CA ASN A 105 -27.55 -7.22 18.89
C ASN A 105 -26.61 -6.06 19.28
N ILE A 106 -26.04 -5.32 18.31
CA ILE A 106 -25.08 -4.23 18.61
C ILE A 106 -25.60 -3.17 19.57
N ASN A 107 -26.88 -2.79 19.44
CA ASN A 107 -27.49 -1.76 20.27
C ASN A 107 -27.70 -2.20 21.73
N GLU A 108 -27.74 -3.50 21.98
CA GLU A 108 -27.84 -4.09 23.34
C GLU A 108 -26.45 -4.26 23.98
N ARG A 109 -25.39 -4.20 23.17
CA ARG A 109 -24.00 -4.46 23.56
C ARG A 109 -23.12 -3.21 23.55
N LEU A 110 -23.69 -2.01 23.45
CA LEU A 110 -22.93 -0.75 23.34
C LEU A 110 -22.06 -0.45 24.57
N ASP A 111 -22.37 -1.04 25.72
CA ASP A 111 -21.58 -0.89 26.95
C ASP A 111 -20.22 -1.59 26.86
N ASP A 112 -20.10 -2.60 26.01
CA ASP A 112 -18.86 -3.31 25.72
C ASP A 112 -17.98 -2.56 24.69
N LEU A 113 -18.49 -1.46 24.12
CA LEU A 113 -17.90 -0.79 22.96
C LEU A 113 -17.56 0.66 23.22
N LEU A 114 -16.51 1.13 22.56
CA LEU A 114 -16.14 2.54 22.48
C LEU A 114 -15.83 2.92 21.03
N ALA A 115 -16.09 4.18 20.70
CA ALA A 115 -15.79 4.76 19.41
C ALA A 115 -14.62 5.74 19.54
N ILE A 116 -13.58 5.54 18.74
CA ILE A 116 -12.54 6.54 18.53
C ILE A 116 -12.91 7.37 17.30
N ASN A 117 -13.20 8.65 17.51
CA ASN A 117 -13.54 9.59 16.46
C ASN A 117 -12.30 10.33 15.98
N MET A 118 -12.09 10.35 14.66
CA MET A 118 -10.96 11.01 14.00
C MET A 118 -11.43 11.77 12.76
N LEU A 119 -10.58 12.62 12.21
CA LEU A 119 -10.89 13.29 10.94
C LEU A 119 -10.93 12.27 9.80
N TYR A 120 -11.79 12.51 8.81
CA TYR A 120 -11.73 11.75 7.56
C TYR A 120 -10.41 12.09 6.85
N GLY A 121 -9.58 11.07 6.63
CA GLY A 121 -8.23 11.23 6.12
C GLY A 121 -8.09 11.09 4.61
N GLY A 122 -9.20 10.87 3.89
CA GLY A 122 -9.22 10.48 2.48
C GLY A 122 -9.50 9.00 2.27
N ILE A 123 -9.36 8.54 1.03
CA ILE A 123 -9.45 7.12 0.64
C ILE A 123 -8.09 6.43 0.80
N THR A 124 -8.05 5.10 0.81
CA THR A 124 -6.77 4.37 0.86
C THR A 124 -5.93 4.58 -0.41
N LEU A 125 -4.61 4.41 -0.32
CA LEU A 125 -3.72 4.51 -1.46
C LEU A 125 -4.09 3.51 -2.57
N GLY A 126 -4.38 2.26 -2.19
CA GLY A 126 -4.81 1.23 -3.12
C GLY A 126 -6.08 1.62 -3.87
N GLU A 127 -7.10 2.11 -3.14
CA GLU A 127 -8.34 2.62 -3.74
C GLU A 127 -8.09 3.82 -4.66
N PHE A 128 -7.21 4.75 -4.25
CA PHE A 128 -6.86 5.90 -5.08
C PHE A 128 -6.24 5.46 -6.41
N ILE A 129 -5.30 4.52 -6.40
CA ILE A 129 -4.63 4.01 -7.60
C ILE A 129 -5.63 3.34 -8.56
N VAL A 130 -6.54 2.52 -8.03
CA VAL A 130 -7.57 1.84 -8.84
C VAL A 130 -8.52 2.84 -9.50
N ASN A 131 -8.90 3.89 -8.77
CA ASN A 131 -9.86 4.90 -9.22
C ASN A 131 -9.23 6.00 -10.10
N ASN A 132 -7.92 6.25 -9.99
CA ASN A 132 -7.24 7.39 -10.64
C ASN A 132 -6.07 6.93 -11.52
N LYS A 133 -6.40 6.49 -12.74
CA LYS A 133 -5.42 5.86 -13.66
C LYS A 133 -4.65 6.85 -14.55
N SER A 134 -4.89 8.16 -14.41
CA SER A 134 -4.22 9.15 -15.27
C SER A 134 -2.76 9.32 -14.87
N TYR A 135 -1.87 9.47 -15.85
CA TYR A 135 -0.45 9.70 -15.60
C TYR A 135 -0.19 10.94 -14.74
N VAL A 136 -0.97 12.01 -14.93
CA VAL A 136 -0.87 13.23 -14.11
C VAL A 136 -1.12 12.92 -12.64
N ASN A 137 -2.20 12.19 -12.32
CA ASN A 137 -2.52 11.83 -10.94
C ASN A 137 -1.47 10.89 -10.35
N LEU A 138 -0.94 9.95 -11.13
CA LEU A 138 0.10 9.03 -10.70
C LEU A 138 1.44 9.74 -10.43
N ILE A 139 1.84 10.73 -11.24
CA ILE A 139 3.04 11.55 -10.99
C ILE A 139 2.89 12.31 -9.68
N VAL A 140 1.74 12.95 -9.47
CA VAL A 140 1.45 13.72 -8.25
C VAL A 140 1.47 12.83 -7.03
N LEU A 141 0.81 11.68 -7.12
CA LEU A 141 0.82 10.68 -6.07
C LEU A 141 2.24 10.22 -5.74
N ASN A 142 3.04 9.86 -6.75
CA ASN A 142 4.40 9.40 -6.57
C ASN A 142 5.29 10.47 -5.93
N ASN A 143 5.14 11.74 -6.32
CA ASN A 143 5.83 12.86 -5.67
C ASN A 143 5.44 13.00 -4.19
N LYS A 144 4.15 12.87 -3.87
CA LYS A 144 3.67 12.94 -2.47
C LYS A 144 4.12 11.72 -1.65
N MET A 145 4.22 10.55 -2.27
CA MET A 145 4.79 9.34 -1.66
C MET A 145 6.29 9.51 -1.38
N VAL A 146 7.08 10.01 -2.33
CA VAL A 146 8.51 10.33 -2.11
C VAL A 146 8.67 11.36 -0.98
N ASN A 147 7.82 12.39 -0.95
CA ASN A 147 7.78 13.36 0.14
C ASN A 147 7.46 12.71 1.49
N LEU A 148 6.49 11.79 1.55
CA LEU A 148 6.17 11.00 2.75
C LEU A 148 7.36 10.16 3.22
N LEU A 149 8.10 9.52 2.31
CA LEU A 149 9.30 8.75 2.66
C LEU A 149 10.36 9.67 3.30
N LEU A 150 10.71 10.75 2.60
CA LEU A 150 11.83 11.62 2.97
C LEU A 150 11.56 12.46 4.23
N HIS A 151 10.32 12.91 4.41
CA HIS A 151 9.97 13.88 5.45
C HIS A 151 9.00 13.34 6.52
N GLY A 152 8.45 12.14 6.32
CA GLY A 152 7.65 11.44 7.32
C GLY A 152 8.35 10.19 7.86
N ILE A 153 8.47 9.14 7.04
CA ILE A 153 8.93 7.81 7.46
C ILE A 153 10.38 7.84 7.94
N LEU A 154 11.31 8.42 7.18
CA LEU A 154 12.72 8.43 7.56
C LEU A 154 12.98 9.27 8.83
N PRO A 155 12.39 10.48 9.00
CA PRO A 155 12.47 11.20 10.27
C PRO A 155 11.88 10.43 11.45
N MET A 156 10.74 9.76 11.27
CA MET A 156 10.12 8.91 12.30
C MET A 156 11.08 7.78 12.74
N ASN A 157 11.68 7.07 11.79
CA ASN A 157 12.65 6.00 12.08
C ASN A 157 13.89 6.53 12.80
N LYS A 158 14.38 7.73 12.43
CA LYS A 158 15.50 8.39 13.13
C LYS A 158 15.18 8.73 14.59
N MET A 159 13.90 8.85 14.93
CA MET A 159 13.44 9.03 16.30
C MET A 159 13.21 7.71 17.04
N ASN A 160 13.67 6.59 16.49
CA ASN A 160 13.52 5.24 17.08
C ASN A 160 12.05 4.81 17.19
N ILE A 161 11.20 5.34 16.32
CA ILE A 161 9.78 4.99 16.21
C ILE A 161 9.59 4.29 14.88
N TYR A 162 9.02 3.10 14.91
CA TYR A 162 8.83 2.27 13.72
C TYR A 162 7.34 1.91 13.61
N HIS A 163 6.74 2.14 12.45
CA HIS A 163 5.32 1.94 12.21
C HIS A 163 4.96 0.44 12.15
N ASN A 164 5.80 -0.37 11.49
CA ASN A 164 5.74 -1.84 11.39
C ASN A 164 4.57 -2.43 10.61
N ASP A 165 3.76 -1.57 9.98
CA ASP A 165 2.65 -1.95 9.12
C ASP A 165 2.39 -0.89 8.03
N VAL A 166 3.44 -0.25 7.52
CA VAL A 166 3.29 0.63 6.33
C VAL A 166 2.87 -0.25 5.16
N LYS A 167 1.78 0.12 4.50
CA LYS A 167 1.22 -0.53 3.30
C LYS A 167 0.15 0.38 2.70
N ASP A 168 -0.30 0.07 1.50
CA ASP A 168 -1.30 0.83 0.76
C ASP A 168 -2.60 1.08 1.54
N SER A 169 -3.10 0.08 2.28
CA SER A 169 -4.32 0.21 3.09
C SER A 169 -4.14 1.07 4.35
N ASN A 170 -2.90 1.33 4.77
CA ASN A 170 -2.56 2.18 5.91
C ASN A 170 -1.99 3.55 5.49
N ILE A 171 -2.11 3.89 4.21
CA ILE A 171 -1.78 5.21 3.67
C ILE A 171 -3.06 5.79 3.08
N LEU A 172 -3.47 6.97 3.53
CA LEU A 172 -4.64 7.68 3.03
C LEU A 172 -4.23 8.80 2.09
N VAL A 173 -4.99 8.97 1.01
CA VAL A 173 -4.87 10.03 0.01
C VAL A 173 -6.09 10.95 0.12
N ASP A 174 -5.83 12.20 0.49
CA ASP A 174 -6.82 13.27 0.62
C ASP A 174 -6.53 14.34 -0.43
N ILE A 175 -7.46 14.56 -1.35
CA ILE A 175 -7.32 15.54 -2.44
C ILE A 175 -7.78 16.97 -2.06
N GLY A 176 -8.22 17.19 -0.81
CA GLY A 176 -8.73 18.48 -0.36
C GLY A 176 -10.20 18.71 -0.72
N ASP A 177 -10.92 19.40 0.16
CA ASP A 177 -12.39 19.47 0.26
C ASP A 177 -13.15 20.29 -0.82
N ASP A 178 -12.60 20.55 -2.01
CA ASP A 178 -13.43 21.13 -3.10
C ASP A 178 -14.15 20.09 -3.97
N ILE A 179 -13.88 18.78 -3.82
CA ILE A 179 -14.59 17.74 -4.59
C ILE A 179 -14.90 16.52 -3.71
N GLY A 180 -15.79 16.73 -2.73
CA GLY A 180 -16.52 15.66 -2.03
C GLY A 180 -17.81 15.23 -2.75
N GLY A 181 -17.89 15.39 -4.07
CA GLY A 181 -19.02 15.00 -4.91
C GLY A 181 -18.52 14.25 -6.14
N ASP A 182 -19.23 13.19 -6.52
CA ASP A 182 -19.09 12.40 -7.75
C ASP A 182 -18.01 12.89 -8.73
N ILE A 183 -16.93 12.12 -8.88
CA ILE A 183 -16.13 12.16 -10.11
C ILE A 183 -16.92 11.39 -11.19
N GLY A 184 -18.06 11.94 -11.54
CA GLY A 184 -18.79 11.63 -12.75
C GLY A 184 -18.24 12.50 -13.87
N GLY A 185 -17.33 11.95 -14.66
CA GLY A 185 -17.25 12.13 -16.12
C GLY A 185 -17.22 13.53 -16.76
N GLU A 186 -17.12 14.65 -16.06
CA GLU A 186 -17.02 15.98 -16.69
C GLU A 186 -15.62 16.57 -16.56
N THR A 187 -15.13 17.10 -17.67
CA THR A 187 -13.76 17.62 -17.86
C THR A 187 -13.51 18.85 -16.98
N LEU A 188 -12.76 18.66 -15.89
CA LEU A 188 -12.19 19.75 -15.10
C LEU A 188 -11.20 20.58 -15.93
N ASP A 189 -11.26 21.90 -15.78
CA ASP A 189 -10.37 22.88 -16.42
C ASP A 189 -8.91 22.73 -15.91
N GLU A 190 -7.92 23.07 -16.73
CA GLU A 190 -6.49 22.83 -16.42
C GLU A 190 -6.01 23.60 -15.17
N ASN A 191 -6.62 24.75 -14.85
CA ASN A 191 -6.31 25.53 -13.65
C ASN A 191 -6.84 24.89 -12.35
N GLU A 192 -8.01 24.27 -12.37
CA GLU A 192 -8.60 23.57 -11.21
C GLU A 192 -7.89 22.23 -10.93
N LYS A 193 -7.41 21.55 -11.98
CA LYS A 193 -6.53 20.38 -11.83
C LYS A 193 -5.24 20.74 -11.09
N ASN A 194 -4.59 21.85 -11.43
CA ASN A 194 -3.35 22.30 -10.78
C ASN A 194 -3.54 22.68 -9.29
N ILE A 195 -4.70 23.22 -8.92
CA ILE A 195 -5.04 23.57 -7.53
C ILE A 195 -5.31 22.30 -6.69
N THR A 196 -6.02 21.32 -7.26
CA THR A 196 -6.31 20.01 -6.60
C THR A 196 -5.04 19.18 -6.36
N ILE A 197 -4.07 19.27 -7.27
CA ILE A 197 -2.75 18.62 -7.19
C ILE A 197 -1.92 19.14 -6.01
N ASN A 198 -1.93 20.45 -5.75
CA ASN A 198 -1.18 21.04 -4.63
C ASN A 198 -1.76 20.66 -3.26
N ASN A 199 -3.08 20.53 -3.17
CA ASN A 199 -3.80 20.20 -1.93
C ASN A 199 -3.78 18.71 -1.57
N THR A 200 -3.25 17.85 -2.44
CA THR A 200 -3.15 16.42 -2.16
C THR A 200 -2.24 16.16 -0.96
N ARG A 201 -2.76 15.41 0.03
CA ARG A 201 -2.03 14.93 1.21
C ARG A 201 -2.00 13.42 1.21
N VAL A 202 -0.85 12.87 1.57
CA VAL A 202 -0.64 11.43 1.72
C VAL A 202 -0.17 11.18 3.14
N ARG A 203 -0.99 10.49 3.94
CA ARG A 203 -0.79 10.36 5.40
C ARG A 203 -0.90 8.92 5.86
N ILE A 204 -0.05 8.54 6.80
CA ILE A 204 -0.06 7.22 7.44
C ILE A 204 -1.10 7.16 8.58
N ILE A 205 -1.74 6.01 8.71
CA ILE A 205 -2.70 5.62 9.76
C ILE A 205 -2.35 4.26 10.36
N ASP A 206 -3.11 3.84 11.38
CA ASP A 206 -3.02 2.55 12.06
C ASP A 206 -1.70 2.30 12.82
N TRP A 207 -1.59 2.97 13.96
CA TRP A 207 -0.42 2.95 14.83
C TRP A 207 -0.39 1.77 15.81
N SER A 208 -1.28 0.79 15.66
CA SER A 208 -1.44 -0.31 16.62
C SER A 208 -0.20 -1.22 16.72
N LEU A 209 0.59 -1.32 15.65
CA LEU A 209 1.83 -2.11 15.60
C LEU A 209 3.10 -1.30 15.83
N THR A 210 2.99 0.00 16.14
CA THR A 210 4.15 0.86 16.38
C THR A 210 5.01 0.37 17.53
N ILE A 211 6.32 0.47 17.34
CA ILE A 211 7.37 0.09 18.29
C ILE A 211 8.29 1.29 18.51
N LYS A 212 8.62 1.55 19.78
CA LYS A 212 9.73 2.42 20.17
C LYS A 212 10.91 1.53 20.55
N TYR A 213 12.04 1.70 19.88
CA TYR A 213 13.21 0.85 20.08
C TYR A 213 14.50 1.61 19.79
N LYS A 214 15.33 1.82 20.81
CA LYS A 214 16.64 2.47 20.65
C LYS A 214 17.76 1.44 20.39
N PRO A 215 18.39 1.41 19.22
CA PRO A 215 19.41 0.40 18.90
C PRO A 215 20.65 0.54 19.80
N PHE A 216 21.43 -0.54 19.91
CA PHE A 216 22.69 -0.61 20.66
C PHE A 216 22.55 -0.36 22.17
N GLU A 217 21.35 -0.56 22.72
CA GLU A 217 21.09 -0.50 24.15
C GLU A 217 20.65 -1.86 24.70
N ASN A 218 20.98 -2.11 25.97
CA ASN A 218 20.59 -3.33 26.69
C ASN A 218 19.12 -3.25 27.19
N GLN A 219 18.18 -3.11 26.24
CA GLN A 219 16.74 -3.11 26.52
C GLN A 219 16.09 -4.45 26.15
N PRO A 220 14.95 -4.84 26.76
CA PRO A 220 14.22 -6.04 26.36
C PRO A 220 13.87 -6.03 24.87
N PHE A 221 13.86 -7.22 24.23
CA PHE A 221 13.43 -7.33 22.84
C PHE A 221 11.96 -6.89 22.69
N PRO A 222 11.62 -6.04 21.70
CA PRO A 222 10.25 -5.56 21.53
C PRO A 222 9.24 -6.70 21.34
N LYS A 223 8.30 -6.84 22.28
CA LYS A 223 7.29 -7.92 22.25
C LYS A 223 6.51 -7.97 20.93
N LYS A 224 6.23 -6.81 20.33
CA LYS A 224 5.50 -6.71 19.05
C LYS A 224 6.28 -7.21 17.84
N TRP A 225 7.61 -7.30 17.90
CA TRP A 225 8.42 -7.94 16.85
C TRP A 225 8.60 -9.44 17.05
N ARG A 226 8.37 -9.94 18.27
CA ARG A 226 8.58 -11.35 18.59
C ARG A 226 7.46 -12.19 17.99
N ASN A 227 7.80 -13.34 17.40
CA ASN A 227 6.82 -14.33 16.91
C ASN A 227 5.86 -13.79 15.82
N ARG A 228 6.29 -12.82 15.02
CA ARG A 228 5.49 -12.34 13.87
C ARG A 228 5.48 -13.36 12.73
N PRO A 229 4.34 -13.57 12.06
CA PRO A 229 4.32 -14.36 10.83
C PRO A 229 5.08 -13.63 9.72
N LEU A 230 5.37 -14.34 8.63
CA LEU A 230 5.69 -13.67 7.37
C LEU A 230 4.57 -12.71 6.99
N GLN A 231 4.93 -11.56 6.44
CA GLN A 231 4.01 -10.57 5.94
C GLN A 231 4.66 -9.89 4.73
N PHE A 232 3.86 -9.53 3.73
CA PHE A 232 4.39 -8.96 2.48
C PHE A 232 5.00 -7.56 2.68
N ASN A 233 4.53 -6.82 3.67
CA ASN A 233 4.85 -5.41 3.90
C ASN A 233 5.92 -5.16 4.97
N ILE A 234 6.65 -6.20 5.38
CA ILE A 234 7.84 -6.11 6.23
C ILE A 234 8.90 -7.12 5.76
N PRO A 235 10.18 -6.93 6.10
CA PRO A 235 11.25 -7.84 5.67
C PRO A 235 10.99 -9.29 6.10
N PHE A 236 11.35 -10.25 5.24
CA PHE A 236 11.22 -11.68 5.54
C PHE A 236 11.96 -12.07 6.82
N SER A 237 13.06 -11.38 7.14
CA SER A 237 13.85 -11.57 8.36
C SER A 237 13.10 -11.34 9.67
N VAL A 238 11.87 -10.79 9.65
CA VAL A 238 11.02 -10.74 10.85
C VAL A 238 10.84 -12.12 11.50
N ILE A 239 10.87 -13.19 10.71
CA ILE A 239 10.73 -14.56 11.23
C ILE A 239 12.01 -15.10 11.85
N LEU A 240 13.12 -14.36 11.86
CA LEU A 240 14.30 -14.70 12.66
C LEU A 240 14.12 -14.26 14.13
N PHE A 241 13.09 -13.48 14.43
CA PHE A 241 12.80 -12.97 15.78
C PHE A 241 11.70 -13.78 16.46
N THR A 242 11.77 -15.10 16.39
CA THR A 242 10.76 -16.01 16.94
C THR A 242 11.37 -16.98 17.93
N ASP A 243 10.59 -17.44 18.89
CA ASP A 243 11.03 -18.43 19.88
C ASP A 243 11.42 -19.72 19.19
N LEU A 244 10.60 -20.17 18.23
CA LEU A 244 10.88 -21.35 17.43
C LEU A 244 12.22 -21.22 16.69
N PHE A 245 12.51 -20.06 16.09
CA PHE A 245 13.77 -19.84 15.39
C PHE A 245 14.95 -19.94 16.36
N TYR A 246 14.88 -19.21 17.48
CA TYR A 246 15.94 -19.19 18.47
C TYR A 246 16.23 -20.60 19.01
N ASP A 247 15.20 -21.37 19.35
CA ASP A 247 15.35 -22.73 19.86
C ASP A 247 15.92 -23.67 18.80
N SER A 248 15.34 -23.66 17.60
CA SER A 248 15.73 -24.55 16.50
C SER A 248 17.14 -24.25 15.99
N TYR A 249 17.47 -22.97 15.78
CA TYR A 249 18.77 -22.57 15.26
C TYR A 249 19.88 -22.76 16.28
N SER A 250 19.61 -22.48 17.56
CA SER A 250 20.58 -22.77 18.63
C SER A 250 20.83 -24.28 18.75
N GLY A 251 19.81 -25.13 18.54
CA GLY A 251 19.98 -26.58 18.46
C GLY A 251 20.86 -27.00 17.29
N PHE A 252 20.52 -26.53 16.10
CA PHE A 252 21.28 -26.78 14.87
C PHE A 252 22.76 -26.38 14.98
N LEU A 253 23.05 -25.22 15.60
CA LEU A 253 24.42 -24.75 15.82
C LEU A 253 25.22 -25.61 16.80
N ARG A 254 24.56 -26.22 17.80
CA ARG A 254 25.22 -27.16 18.74
C ARG A 254 25.58 -28.49 18.07
N GLU A 255 24.73 -28.96 17.16
CA GLU A 255 24.92 -30.25 16.47
C GLU A 255 25.97 -30.21 15.36
N THR A 256 26.18 -29.06 14.74
CA THR A 256 27.10 -28.90 13.60
C THR A 256 28.57 -28.78 14.01
N TYR A 257 28.87 -28.51 15.29
CA TYR A 257 30.22 -28.36 15.89
C TYR A 257 31.17 -27.38 15.16
N SER A 258 30.68 -26.66 14.15
CA SER A 258 31.42 -25.79 13.24
C SER A 258 30.48 -24.75 12.65
N ILE A 259 31.02 -23.66 12.09
CA ILE A 259 30.22 -22.62 11.43
C ILE A 259 29.51 -23.25 10.22
N PRO A 260 28.16 -23.26 10.18
CA PRO A 260 27.45 -23.90 9.09
C PRO A 260 27.75 -23.23 7.75
N ASN A 261 27.98 -24.04 6.72
CA ASN A 261 28.12 -23.55 5.36
C ASN A 261 26.74 -23.16 4.77
N LYS A 262 26.76 -22.53 3.58
CA LYS A 262 25.56 -22.02 2.91
C LYS A 262 24.52 -23.11 2.63
N ASP A 263 24.92 -24.31 2.25
CA ASP A 263 24.01 -25.41 1.93
C ASP A 263 23.34 -25.97 3.20
N GLN A 264 24.10 -26.09 4.29
CA GLN A 264 23.56 -26.48 5.59
C GLN A 264 22.55 -25.44 6.11
N LEU A 265 22.86 -24.14 5.97
CA LEU A 265 21.92 -23.07 6.31
C LEU A 265 20.69 -23.10 5.42
N TYR A 266 20.83 -23.39 4.13
CA TYR A 266 19.70 -23.49 3.20
C TYR A 266 18.72 -24.58 3.62
N ILE A 267 19.22 -25.78 3.94
CA ILE A 267 18.40 -26.89 4.42
C ILE A 267 17.69 -26.51 5.73
N PHE A 268 18.45 -25.98 6.70
CA PHE A 268 17.87 -25.54 7.98
C PHE A 268 16.77 -24.49 7.79
N VAL A 269 17.04 -23.42 7.03
CA VAL A 269 16.10 -22.31 6.81
C VAL A 269 14.85 -22.79 6.09
N ARG A 270 14.98 -23.69 5.10
CA ARG A 270 13.84 -24.31 4.42
C ARG A 270 12.95 -25.03 5.42
N ASP A 271 13.52 -25.92 6.23
CA ASP A 271 12.76 -26.76 7.16
C ASP A 271 12.13 -25.90 8.29
N TYR A 272 12.85 -24.87 8.75
CA TYR A 272 12.35 -23.86 9.67
C TYR A 272 11.17 -23.07 9.06
N LEU A 273 11.29 -22.59 7.81
CA LEU A 273 10.26 -21.83 7.13
C LEU A 273 8.94 -22.60 7.07
N TYR A 274 8.98 -23.87 6.65
CA TYR A 274 7.81 -24.73 6.60
C TYR A 274 7.21 -24.96 8.00
N SER A 275 8.05 -25.17 9.02
CA SER A 275 7.61 -25.33 10.41
C SER A 275 6.91 -24.07 10.93
N TRP A 276 7.47 -22.90 10.65
CA TRP A 276 6.92 -21.62 11.08
C TRP A 276 5.59 -21.29 10.38
N ILE A 277 5.50 -21.52 9.07
CA ILE A 277 4.25 -21.33 8.31
C ILE A 277 3.17 -22.28 8.83
N LYS A 278 3.52 -23.54 9.13
CA LYS A 278 2.58 -24.51 9.72
C LYS A 278 2.06 -24.05 11.08
N GLN A 279 2.91 -23.46 11.92
CA GLN A 279 2.52 -22.96 13.24
C GLN A 279 1.66 -21.68 13.18
N ARG A 280 1.99 -20.74 12.28
CA ARG A 280 1.36 -19.41 12.25
C ARG A 280 0.21 -19.28 11.25
N GLY A 281 0.14 -20.17 10.26
CA GLY A 281 -0.85 -20.18 9.21
C GLY A 281 -0.35 -19.68 7.86
N TRP A 282 -1.00 -20.16 6.81
CA TRP A 282 -0.60 -19.98 5.41
C TRP A 282 -1.05 -18.65 4.78
N GLY A 283 -1.91 -17.87 5.45
CA GLY A 283 -2.60 -16.72 4.84
C GLY A 283 -1.66 -15.70 4.19
N HIS A 284 -0.70 -15.17 4.96
CA HIS A 284 0.25 -14.19 4.43
C HIS A 284 1.23 -14.79 3.41
N TYR A 285 1.67 -16.03 3.63
CA TYR A 285 2.54 -16.72 2.68
C TYR A 285 1.85 -16.92 1.32
N LYS A 286 0.56 -17.30 1.30
CA LYS A 286 -0.24 -17.39 0.07
C LYS A 286 -0.31 -16.05 -0.67
N TYR A 287 -0.43 -14.95 0.05
CA TYR A 287 -0.42 -13.62 -0.57
C TYR A 287 0.96 -13.25 -1.14
N ILE A 288 2.06 -13.56 -0.43
CA ILE A 288 3.42 -13.42 -0.96
C ILE A 288 3.59 -14.26 -2.23
N ASN A 289 3.10 -15.51 -2.25
CA ASN A 289 3.15 -16.36 -3.43
C ASN A 289 2.35 -15.77 -4.60
N LYS A 290 1.19 -15.16 -4.35
CA LYS A 290 0.44 -14.41 -5.37
C LYS A 290 1.27 -13.26 -5.94
N ILE A 291 1.98 -12.50 -5.10
CA ILE A 291 2.87 -11.43 -5.55
C ILE A 291 3.98 -11.99 -6.44
N MET A 292 4.65 -13.06 -6.02
CA MET A 292 5.70 -13.71 -6.81
C MET A 292 5.16 -14.24 -8.15
N TYR A 293 3.95 -14.79 -8.17
CA TYR A 293 3.29 -15.21 -9.40
C TYR A 293 3.14 -14.04 -10.37
N MET A 294 2.59 -12.90 -9.91
CA MET A 294 2.44 -11.71 -10.75
C MET A 294 3.79 -11.14 -11.23
N LEU A 295 4.86 -11.34 -10.46
CA LEU A 295 6.19 -10.88 -10.83
C LEU A 295 6.84 -11.77 -11.89
N PHE A 296 6.64 -13.08 -11.85
CA PHE A 296 7.46 -14.00 -12.63
C PHE A 296 6.71 -14.80 -13.70
N ILE A 297 5.38 -14.83 -13.69
CA ILE A 297 4.62 -15.66 -14.65
C ILE A 297 4.86 -15.30 -16.13
N HIS A 298 5.28 -14.07 -16.43
CA HIS A 298 5.63 -13.66 -17.80
C HIS A 298 7.12 -13.81 -18.12
N ASP A 299 7.92 -14.33 -17.18
CA ASP A 299 9.36 -14.60 -17.34
C ASP A 299 9.68 -16.09 -17.38
N ILE A 300 8.71 -16.97 -17.13
CA ILE A 300 8.94 -18.42 -17.15
C ILE A 300 9.01 -18.95 -18.58
N ASP A 301 9.76 -20.05 -18.75
CA ASP A 301 9.92 -20.73 -20.03
C ASP A 301 8.58 -21.27 -20.58
N ASP A 302 8.51 -21.42 -21.91
CA ASP A 302 7.31 -21.89 -22.62
C ASP A 302 6.82 -23.26 -22.14
N ASN A 303 7.71 -24.12 -21.65
CA ASN A 303 7.34 -25.43 -21.11
C ASN A 303 6.50 -25.32 -19.83
N VAL A 304 6.73 -24.28 -19.02
CA VAL A 304 5.99 -24.04 -17.77
C VAL A 304 4.73 -23.23 -18.05
N SER A 305 4.78 -22.28 -19.00
CA SER A 305 3.62 -21.45 -19.34
C SER A 305 2.46 -22.26 -19.96
N ASN A 306 2.75 -23.42 -20.56
CA ASN A 306 1.76 -24.35 -21.10
C ASN A 306 1.13 -25.29 -20.05
N LEU A 307 1.58 -25.27 -18.79
CA LEU A 307 0.99 -26.08 -17.71
C LEU A 307 -0.35 -25.48 -17.23
N GLU A 308 -1.12 -26.28 -16.49
CA GLU A 308 -2.30 -25.78 -15.80
C GLU A 308 -1.94 -24.69 -14.76
N ILE A 309 -2.87 -23.77 -14.50
CA ILE A 309 -2.64 -22.61 -13.60
C ILE A 309 -2.17 -23.05 -12.21
N GLU A 310 -2.69 -24.16 -11.68
CA GLU A 310 -2.28 -24.65 -10.36
C GLU A 310 -0.84 -25.18 -10.38
N ASP A 311 -0.43 -25.87 -11.44
CA ASP A 311 0.97 -26.32 -11.60
C ASP A 311 1.93 -25.14 -11.76
N GLN A 312 1.53 -24.11 -12.49
CA GLN A 312 2.30 -22.85 -12.58
C GLN A 312 2.48 -22.20 -11.20
N LYS A 313 1.42 -22.15 -10.38
CA LYS A 313 1.50 -21.60 -9.02
C LYS A 313 2.44 -22.41 -8.13
N VAL A 314 2.42 -23.74 -8.24
CA VAL A 314 3.34 -24.63 -7.51
C VAL A 314 4.78 -24.41 -7.97
N TYR A 315 5.00 -24.31 -9.29
CA TYR A 315 6.32 -24.02 -9.86
C TYR A 315 6.87 -22.68 -9.36
N ILE A 316 6.06 -21.61 -9.40
CA ILE A 316 6.44 -20.30 -8.87
C ILE A 316 6.74 -20.37 -7.38
N GLN A 317 5.92 -21.08 -6.62
CA GLN A 317 6.12 -21.23 -5.18
C GLN A 317 7.49 -21.83 -4.88
N GLN A 318 7.84 -22.94 -5.52
CA GLN A 318 9.08 -23.66 -5.27
C GLN A 318 10.32 -22.93 -5.82
N ASN A 319 10.24 -22.42 -7.04
CA ASN A 319 11.41 -21.88 -7.75
C ASN A 319 11.64 -20.39 -7.49
N TYR A 320 10.63 -19.65 -7.04
CA TYR A 320 10.72 -18.23 -6.76
C TYR A 320 10.37 -17.94 -5.30
N THR A 321 9.12 -18.14 -4.86
CA THR A 321 8.70 -17.70 -3.52
C THR A 321 9.58 -18.26 -2.40
N ASP A 322 9.74 -19.58 -2.35
CA ASP A 322 10.57 -20.25 -1.34
C ASP A 322 12.04 -19.86 -1.53
N LYS A 323 12.54 -19.90 -2.77
CA LYS A 323 13.95 -19.58 -3.07
C LYS A 323 14.33 -18.16 -2.65
N TYR A 324 13.50 -17.16 -2.93
CA TYR A 324 13.75 -15.77 -2.52
C TYR A 324 13.70 -15.63 -1.00
N ILE A 325 12.70 -16.22 -0.31
CA ILE A 325 12.61 -16.14 1.15
C ILE A 325 13.82 -16.85 1.80
N ILE A 326 14.13 -18.08 1.38
CA ILE A 326 15.22 -18.88 1.95
C ILE A 326 16.56 -18.18 1.71
N ASN A 327 16.86 -17.76 0.48
CA ASN A 327 18.12 -17.07 0.19
C ASN A 327 18.24 -15.76 0.97
N TYR A 328 17.16 -15.00 1.12
CA TYR A 328 17.14 -13.78 1.93
C TYR A 328 17.57 -14.05 3.37
N LEU A 329 17.01 -15.09 3.99
CA LEU A 329 17.31 -15.45 5.37
C LEU A 329 18.70 -16.08 5.52
N VAL A 330 19.11 -16.95 4.59
CA VAL A 330 20.43 -17.61 4.60
C VAL A 330 21.55 -16.58 4.56
N GLU A 331 21.47 -15.59 3.67
CA GLU A 331 22.50 -14.53 3.58
C GLU A 331 22.61 -13.73 4.88
N ILE A 332 21.49 -13.47 5.57
CA ILE A 332 21.52 -12.82 6.88
C ILE A 332 22.23 -13.71 7.90
N LEU A 333 21.92 -15.01 7.94
CA LEU A 333 22.57 -15.93 8.88
C LEU A 333 24.06 -16.09 8.63
N ILE A 334 24.51 -16.07 7.37
CA ILE A 334 25.94 -16.07 7.02
C ILE A 334 26.66 -14.87 7.66
N HIS A 335 26.05 -13.69 7.66
CA HIS A 335 26.70 -12.45 8.09
C HIS A 335 26.48 -12.10 9.56
N PHE A 336 25.37 -12.53 10.16
CA PHE A 336 24.93 -12.07 11.48
C PHE A 336 24.83 -13.16 12.55
N THR A 337 25.16 -14.42 12.23
CA THR A 337 25.28 -15.46 13.26
C THR A 337 26.43 -15.13 14.19
N SER A 338 26.07 -14.76 15.42
CA SER A 338 27.01 -14.39 16.46
C SER A 338 26.46 -14.78 17.83
N TYR A 339 27.33 -14.82 18.83
CA TYR A 339 26.97 -15.20 20.20
C TYR A 339 27.22 -14.04 21.15
N LYS A 340 26.42 -13.98 22.23
CA LYS A 340 26.70 -13.13 23.38
C LYS A 340 27.77 -13.76 24.26
N SER A 341 28.22 -13.02 25.27
CA SER A 341 29.17 -13.50 26.28
C SER A 341 28.67 -14.71 27.07
N ASP A 342 27.36 -14.88 27.21
CA ASP A 342 26.72 -16.04 27.85
C ASP A 342 26.55 -17.26 26.91
N GLY A 343 27.06 -17.18 25.67
CA GLY A 343 26.96 -18.24 24.66
C GLY A 343 25.60 -18.30 23.95
N THR A 344 24.65 -17.41 24.24
CA THR A 344 23.35 -17.39 23.56
C THR A 344 23.43 -16.70 22.20
N LEU A 345 22.60 -17.15 21.25
CA LEU A 345 22.50 -16.56 19.90
C LEU A 345 22.17 -15.06 19.96
N ASN A 346 22.89 -14.27 19.18
CA ASN A 346 22.77 -12.82 19.12
C ASN A 346 22.28 -12.30 17.76
N MET A 347 20.98 -12.40 17.49
CA MET A 347 20.36 -11.73 16.33
C MET A 347 20.14 -10.21 16.53
N ARG A 348 20.52 -9.65 17.69
CA ARG A 348 20.34 -8.21 17.94
C ARG A 348 21.26 -7.36 17.07
N ASN A 349 22.43 -7.88 16.71
CA ASN A 349 23.34 -7.18 15.79
C ASN A 349 22.64 -6.87 14.47
N TYR A 350 21.96 -7.85 13.85
CA TYR A 350 21.18 -7.65 12.64
C TYR A 350 19.99 -6.69 12.85
N LEU A 351 19.29 -6.83 13.98
CA LEU A 351 18.19 -5.95 14.33
C LEU A 351 18.64 -4.48 14.33
N ASP A 352 19.72 -4.19 15.05
CA ASP A 352 20.19 -2.84 15.35
C ASP A 352 20.90 -2.17 14.16
N SER A 353 21.59 -2.94 13.31
CA SER A 353 22.36 -2.39 12.20
C SER A 353 21.64 -2.42 10.85
N VAL A 354 20.61 -3.25 10.68
CA VAL A 354 19.92 -3.42 9.38
C VAL A 354 18.41 -3.33 9.51
N PHE A 355 17.78 -4.22 10.29
CA PHE A 355 16.33 -4.41 10.24
C PHE A 355 15.55 -3.12 10.52
N ILE A 356 15.94 -2.36 11.55
CA ILE A 356 15.27 -1.11 11.92
C ILE A 356 15.34 -0.03 10.83
N HIS A 357 16.35 -0.09 9.96
CA HIS A 357 16.51 0.86 8.87
C HIS A 357 15.69 0.50 7.64
N ILE A 358 15.25 -0.75 7.53
CA ILE A 358 14.53 -1.25 6.36
C ILE A 358 13.05 -1.56 6.63
N VAL A 359 12.62 -1.76 7.88
CA VAL A 359 11.28 -2.29 8.20
C VAL A 359 10.13 -1.45 7.62
N ASP A 360 10.16 -0.13 7.79
CA ASP A 360 9.12 0.75 7.26
C ASP A 360 9.36 1.17 5.80
N VAL A 361 10.63 1.14 5.36
CA VAL A 361 10.98 1.39 3.94
C VAL A 361 10.48 0.23 3.07
N TRP A 362 10.56 -1.00 3.57
CA TRP A 362 9.98 -2.17 2.94
C TRP A 362 8.48 -2.02 2.78
N GLY A 363 7.78 -1.64 3.86
CA GLY A 363 6.34 -1.38 3.82
C GLY A 363 5.97 -0.24 2.86
N PHE A 364 6.77 0.81 2.81
CA PHE A 364 6.61 1.91 1.85
C PHE A 364 6.72 1.44 0.40
N VAL A 365 7.76 0.67 0.06
CA VAL A 365 7.93 0.12 -1.30
C VAL A 365 6.79 -0.84 -1.63
N SER A 366 6.36 -1.66 -0.67
CA SER A 366 5.21 -2.57 -0.82
C SER A 366 3.89 -1.83 -1.09
N ALA A 367 3.78 -0.56 -0.69
CA ALA A 367 2.59 0.26 -0.94
C ALA A 367 2.36 0.58 -2.43
N TYR A 368 3.35 0.31 -3.30
CA TYR A 368 3.21 0.41 -4.76
C TYR A 368 2.64 -0.87 -5.40
N LEU A 369 2.45 -1.96 -4.65
CA LEU A 369 1.89 -3.21 -5.17
C LEU A 369 0.54 -3.02 -5.89
N PRO A 370 -0.42 -2.20 -5.42
CA PRO A 370 -1.68 -2.00 -6.14
C PRO A 370 -1.50 -1.45 -7.56
N LEU A 371 -0.47 -0.64 -7.80
CA LEU A 371 -0.16 -0.14 -9.15
C LEU A 371 0.39 -1.26 -10.04
N TYR A 372 1.20 -2.15 -9.47
CA TYR A 372 1.68 -3.33 -10.19
C TYR A 372 0.56 -4.31 -10.49
N GLU A 373 -0.30 -4.60 -9.50
CA GLU A 373 -1.50 -5.44 -9.66
C GLU A 373 -2.40 -4.89 -10.77
N LEU A 374 -2.66 -3.57 -10.78
CA LEU A 374 -3.45 -2.91 -11.82
C LEU A 374 -2.87 -3.13 -13.22
N PHE A 375 -1.54 -3.01 -13.38
CA PHE A 375 -0.89 -3.27 -14.66
C PHE A 375 -0.92 -4.75 -15.04
N PHE A 376 -0.65 -5.64 -14.09
CA PHE A 376 -0.68 -7.08 -14.30
C PHE A 376 -2.06 -7.58 -14.75
N GLU A 377 -3.14 -7.14 -14.11
CA GLU A 377 -4.51 -7.50 -14.49
C GLU A 377 -4.90 -7.01 -15.90
N ASN A 378 -4.16 -6.04 -16.44
CA ASN A 378 -4.39 -5.47 -17.76
C ASN A 378 -3.23 -5.73 -18.74
N TYR A 379 -2.39 -6.74 -18.46
CA TYR A 379 -1.10 -6.97 -19.14
C TYR A 379 -1.17 -6.88 -20.67
N ASP A 380 -2.11 -7.61 -21.29
CA ASP A 380 -2.24 -7.66 -22.76
C ASP A 380 -2.73 -6.35 -23.40
N LYS A 381 -3.24 -5.42 -22.59
CA LYS A 381 -3.79 -4.11 -23.02
C LYS A 381 -2.87 -2.96 -22.67
N LEU A 382 -1.71 -3.23 -22.05
CA LEU A 382 -0.79 -2.18 -21.63
C LEU A 382 -0.16 -1.50 -22.85
N THR A 383 -0.07 -0.17 -22.78
CA THR A 383 0.74 0.59 -23.74
C THR A 383 2.23 0.32 -23.52
N ASN A 384 3.06 0.64 -24.50
CA ASN A 384 4.53 0.53 -24.36
C ASN A 384 5.06 1.27 -23.11
N ALA A 385 4.52 2.46 -22.80
CA ALA A 385 4.89 3.20 -21.61
C ALA A 385 4.49 2.47 -20.33
N GLN A 386 3.28 1.89 -20.28
CA GLN A 386 2.84 1.10 -19.12
C GLN A 386 3.65 -0.18 -18.95
N MET A 387 4.04 -0.84 -20.04
CA MET A 387 4.95 -1.99 -20.00
C MET A 387 6.32 -1.63 -19.43
N ILE A 388 6.86 -0.46 -19.79
CA ILE A 388 8.12 0.04 -19.21
C ILE A 388 7.94 0.33 -17.71
N LEU A 389 6.82 0.93 -17.30
CA LEU A 389 6.50 1.19 -15.89
C LEU A 389 6.35 -0.12 -15.09
N LEU A 390 5.63 -1.11 -15.63
CA LEU A 390 5.49 -2.43 -15.02
C LEU A 390 6.86 -3.08 -14.77
N LYS A 391 7.73 -3.10 -15.80
CA LYS A 391 9.10 -3.61 -15.67
C LYS A 391 9.91 -2.82 -14.63
N LYS A 392 9.78 -1.49 -14.60
CA LYS A 392 10.47 -0.65 -13.61
C LYS A 392 10.02 -0.94 -12.18
N LEU A 393 8.72 -1.08 -11.95
CA LEU A 393 8.15 -1.47 -10.65
C LEU A 393 8.65 -2.85 -10.21
N LYS A 394 8.65 -3.83 -11.12
CA LYS A 394 9.25 -5.15 -10.85
C LYS A 394 10.70 -5.03 -10.43
N THR A 395 11.54 -4.28 -11.16
CA THR A 395 12.94 -4.05 -10.76
C THR A 395 13.05 -3.40 -9.39
N ILE A 396 12.18 -2.44 -9.06
CA ILE A 396 12.14 -1.81 -7.72
C ILE A 396 11.80 -2.85 -6.65
N PHE A 397 10.81 -3.73 -6.88
CA PHE A 397 10.48 -4.77 -5.89
C PHE A 397 11.58 -5.81 -5.72
N LEU A 398 12.12 -6.33 -6.82
CA LEU A 398 13.24 -7.28 -6.75
C LEU A 398 14.42 -6.66 -6.02
N LYS A 399 14.80 -5.44 -6.43
CA LYS A 399 15.93 -4.75 -5.82
C LYS A 399 15.68 -4.42 -4.36
N TYR A 400 14.59 -3.74 -4.02
CA TYR A 400 14.42 -3.14 -2.68
C TYR A 400 13.70 -4.00 -1.66
N LEU A 401 12.97 -5.03 -2.09
CA LEU A 401 12.32 -6.01 -1.20
C LEU A 401 13.10 -7.34 -1.24
N TYR A 402 13.22 -7.97 -2.41
CA TYR A 402 13.54 -9.40 -2.44
C TYR A 402 15.03 -9.76 -2.52
N GLU A 403 15.92 -8.81 -2.84
CA GLU A 403 17.35 -8.98 -2.64
C GLU A 403 17.68 -9.08 -1.14
N PRO A 404 18.51 -10.06 -0.72
CA PRO A 404 18.95 -10.19 0.66
C PRO A 404 19.55 -8.88 1.21
N ARG A 405 19.24 -8.55 2.47
CA ARG A 405 19.70 -7.32 3.11
C ARG A 405 20.61 -7.60 4.29
N ILE A 406 21.90 -7.38 4.06
CA ILE A 406 22.94 -7.31 5.09
C ILE A 406 23.36 -5.87 5.41
N GLU A 407 22.82 -4.92 4.65
CA GLU A 407 23.03 -3.47 4.78
C GLU A 407 21.70 -2.71 4.57
N SER A 408 21.68 -1.45 4.98
CA SER A 408 20.52 -0.58 4.79
C SER A 408 20.28 -0.26 3.31
N ILE A 409 19.01 -0.01 2.95
CA ILE A 409 18.66 0.42 1.59
C ILE A 409 19.25 1.81 1.30
N ASN A 410 19.94 1.94 0.15
CA ASN A 410 20.34 3.25 -0.37
C ASN A 410 19.09 4.05 -0.79
N ILE A 411 18.67 4.98 0.08
CA ILE A 411 17.47 5.80 -0.09
C ILE A 411 17.54 6.67 -1.34
N GLU A 412 18.70 7.24 -1.66
CA GLU A 412 18.88 8.07 -2.85
C GLU A 412 18.62 7.27 -4.13
N SER A 413 19.18 6.04 -4.21
CA SER A 413 18.94 5.13 -5.34
C SER A 413 17.46 4.75 -5.47
N LEU A 414 16.78 4.50 -4.33
CA LEU A 414 15.35 4.22 -4.32
C LEU A 414 14.54 5.43 -4.82
N VAL A 415 14.79 6.62 -4.28
CA VAL A 415 14.10 7.86 -4.68
C VAL A 415 14.34 8.15 -6.16
N ASN A 416 15.57 8.04 -6.65
CA ASN A 416 15.88 8.19 -8.07
C ASN A 416 15.13 7.15 -8.92
N SER A 417 15.01 5.90 -8.45
CA SER A 417 14.24 4.87 -9.16
C SER A 417 12.76 5.24 -9.26
N LEU A 418 12.19 5.82 -8.20
CA LEU A 418 10.79 6.28 -8.16
C LEU A 418 10.56 7.52 -9.03
N ILE A 419 11.43 8.53 -8.95
CA ILE A 419 11.34 9.76 -9.76
C ILE A 419 11.47 9.44 -11.26
N ASN A 420 12.33 8.49 -11.63
CA ASN A 420 12.44 8.04 -13.02
C ASN A 420 11.14 7.49 -13.60
N MET A 421 10.22 6.96 -12.77
CA MET A 421 8.88 6.57 -13.24
C MET A 421 8.08 7.79 -13.70
N ASN A 422 8.24 8.95 -13.05
CA ASN A 422 7.55 10.18 -13.46
C ASN A 422 8.00 10.63 -14.85
N LEU A 423 9.29 10.52 -15.16
CA LEU A 423 9.81 10.89 -16.48
C LEU A 423 9.18 10.08 -17.61
N ILE A 424 8.95 8.78 -17.38
CA ILE A 424 8.26 7.89 -18.35
C ILE A 424 6.81 8.37 -18.55
N MET A 425 6.12 8.69 -17.46
CA MET A 425 4.74 9.18 -17.48
C MET A 425 4.62 10.56 -18.16
N ASP A 426 5.55 11.47 -17.89
CA ASP A 426 5.59 12.82 -18.48
C ASP A 426 5.82 12.78 -19.99
N PHE A 427 6.76 11.95 -20.45
CA PHE A 427 7.02 11.77 -21.88
C PHE A 427 5.77 11.31 -22.63
N GLU A 428 5.02 10.38 -22.04
CA GLU A 428 3.79 9.85 -22.62
C GLU A 428 2.67 10.92 -22.67
N ILE A 429 2.52 11.74 -21.62
CA ILE A 429 1.59 12.89 -21.63
C ILE A 429 1.92 13.86 -22.78
N ILE A 430 3.20 14.16 -23.01
CA ILE A 430 3.65 15.04 -24.08
C ILE A 430 3.31 14.46 -25.45
N ASN A 431 3.54 13.15 -25.65
CA ASN A 431 3.24 12.48 -26.91
C ASN A 431 1.74 12.46 -27.20
N GLN A 432 0.90 12.18 -26.20
CA GLN A 432 -0.56 12.23 -26.33
C GLN A 432 -1.06 13.63 -26.69
N ARG A 433 -0.46 14.69 -26.14
CA ARG A 433 -0.78 16.07 -26.52
C ARG A 433 -0.41 16.38 -27.96
N LYS A 434 0.75 15.90 -28.44
CA LYS A 434 1.19 16.07 -29.85
C LYS A 434 0.24 15.36 -30.82
N THR A 435 -0.09 14.09 -30.57
CA THR A 435 -0.99 13.32 -31.44
C THR A 435 -2.40 13.92 -31.47
N ASN A 436 -2.91 14.39 -30.33
CA ASN A 436 -4.20 15.06 -30.25
C ASN A 436 -4.25 16.36 -31.06
N LYS A 437 -3.20 17.21 -31.00
CA LYS A 437 -3.08 18.40 -31.87
C LYS A 437 -3.09 18.01 -33.35
N LEU A 438 -2.31 17.02 -33.77
CA LEU A 438 -2.32 16.54 -35.16
C LEU A 438 -3.69 16.00 -35.60
N SER A 439 -4.41 15.32 -34.70
CA SER A 439 -5.77 14.80 -34.97
C SER A 439 -6.81 15.93 -35.10
N SER A 440 -6.69 17.00 -34.29
CA SER A 440 -7.56 18.19 -34.39
C SER A 440 -7.28 18.99 -35.66
N PHE A 441 -6.01 19.10 -36.08
CA PHE A 441 -5.64 19.67 -37.38
C PHE A 441 -6.24 18.85 -38.54
N ARG A 442 -6.17 17.51 -38.50
CA ARG A 442 -6.79 16.64 -39.52
C ARG A 442 -8.33 16.72 -39.53
N LYS A 443 -8.99 16.82 -38.38
CA LYS A 443 -10.45 17.03 -38.30
C LYS A 443 -10.87 18.41 -38.82
N LYS A 444 -10.07 19.46 -38.55
CA LYS A 444 -10.29 20.81 -39.09
C LYS A 444 -10.13 20.83 -40.62
N TYR A 445 -9.12 20.14 -41.14
CA TYR A 445 -8.92 19.95 -42.59
C TYR A 445 -10.05 19.17 -43.27
N LYS A 446 -10.55 18.08 -42.65
CA LYS A 446 -11.69 17.32 -43.19
C LYS A 446 -13.00 18.12 -43.19
N LYS A 447 -13.23 18.99 -42.20
CA LYS A 447 -14.40 19.89 -42.16
C LYS A 447 -14.32 21.01 -43.22
N THR A 448 -13.13 21.45 -43.60
CA THR A 448 -12.96 22.42 -44.69
C THR A 448 -13.11 21.80 -46.08
N THR A 449 -12.85 20.51 -46.25
CA THR A 449 -13.01 19.82 -47.56
C THR A 449 -14.42 19.28 -47.82
N SER A 450 -15.31 19.20 -46.82
CA SER A 450 -16.69 18.71 -47.01
C SER A 450 -17.72 19.81 -47.32
N ASN A 451 -17.31 21.07 -47.49
CA ASN A 451 -18.18 22.22 -47.75
C ASN A 451 -17.93 22.92 -49.12
N LYS A 452 -17.50 22.18 -50.14
CA LYS A 452 -17.51 22.65 -51.54
C LYS A 452 -17.81 21.52 -52.53
N THR A 453 -19.08 21.14 -52.64
CA THR A 453 -19.66 20.54 -53.85
C THR A 453 -21.17 20.81 -53.88
N THR A 454 -21.55 22.07 -54.10
CA THR A 454 -22.86 22.39 -54.66
C THR A 454 -22.81 22.14 -56.17
N SER A 455 -23.44 21.06 -56.61
CA SER A 455 -23.70 20.74 -58.01
C SER A 455 -24.66 21.78 -58.62
N LYS A 456 -24.16 22.66 -59.50
CA LYS A 456 -25.02 23.38 -60.46
C LYS A 456 -25.14 22.54 -61.73
N LYS A 457 -26.36 22.04 -61.96
CA LYS A 457 -26.82 21.46 -63.22
C LYS A 457 -26.65 22.47 -64.36
N PHE A 458 -26.03 22.06 -65.45
CA PHE A 458 -26.18 22.70 -66.77
C PHE A 458 -26.67 21.63 -67.75
N THR A 459 -27.93 21.77 -68.17
CA THR A 459 -28.56 20.95 -69.21
C THR A 459 -28.44 21.65 -70.57
N MET A 460 -28.12 20.84 -71.58
CA MET A 460 -27.88 21.15 -73.00
C MET A 460 -28.96 21.98 -73.72
N LYS A 461 -28.55 22.68 -74.79
CA LYS A 461 -29.09 22.43 -76.15
C LYS A 461 -28.27 23.08 -77.28
N ASN A 462 -27.78 22.21 -78.17
CA ASN A 462 -27.63 22.28 -79.64
C ASN A 462 -27.26 23.61 -80.34
N LYS A 463 -26.18 23.55 -81.14
CA LYS A 463 -26.32 23.68 -82.61
C LYS A 463 -25.24 22.87 -83.34
N LYS A 464 -25.73 22.15 -84.34
CA LYS A 464 -25.06 21.22 -85.27
C LYS A 464 -24.52 22.02 -86.46
N PHE A 465 -23.43 21.53 -87.07
CA PHE A 465 -23.04 21.50 -88.51
C PHE A 465 -21.51 21.76 -88.66
N ILE A 466 -20.71 20.72 -88.92
CA ILE A 466 -20.31 20.09 -90.21
C ILE A 466 -19.12 20.80 -90.88
N ARG A 467 -18.03 20.02 -91.02
CA ARG A 467 -16.94 19.96 -92.03
C ARG A 467 -16.14 21.25 -92.30
N GLN A 468 -14.82 21.20 -92.46
CA GLN A 468 -13.99 20.16 -93.09
C GLN A 468 -12.90 19.59 -92.20
#